data_AF-A0A397JIW9-F1
#
_entry.id   AF-A0A397JIW9-F1
#
_cell.length_a   1.000
_cell.length_b   1.000
_cell.length_c   1.000
_cell.angle_alpha   90.00
_cell.angle_beta   90.00
_cell.angle_gamma   90.00
#
_symmetry.space_group_name_H-M   'P 1'
#
loop_
_entity.id
_entity.type
_entity.pdbx_description
1 polymer ?
#
loop_
_entity_poly.entity_id
_entity_poly.type
_entity_poly.pdbx_seq_one_letter_code
_entity_poly.pdbx_strand_id
1 'polypeptide(L)'
;MRLTKNNQFAQYLPCLFKNLVEKYNHIGLSICDTKQNQRARHATGKVVIAKLQSFICYFPKLNYLQNQLNEFSICEKHYNQVIVKDNIFIKKLNQSTSLNESNYNNNSDQATTIIVSISDPQIEELQEALSTLQTTHSSQETKINQLVENLDQAYNFVIDSWNKLQVQEKKIQRLEKENQDLKKQWEN
;
A
#
# COMPACT_ATOMS: atom_id res chain seq x y z
N MET A 1 -5.79 -24.45 17.32
CA MET A 1 -7.13 -24.01 16.85
C MET A 1 -6.93 -22.70 16.07
N ARG A 2 -6.87 -22.75 14.73
CA ARG A 2 -6.67 -21.56 13.88
C ARG A 2 -8.04 -20.97 13.56
N LEU A 3 -8.34 -19.79 14.08
CA LEU A 3 -9.55 -19.06 13.70
C LEU A 3 -9.31 -18.33 12.38
N THR A 4 -10.10 -18.72 11.38
CA THR A 4 -10.10 -18.31 9.98
C THR A 4 -10.65 -16.90 9.79
N LYS A 5 -10.07 -16.19 8.80
CA LYS A 5 -10.64 -15.09 8.00
C LYS A 5 -12.05 -14.64 8.41
N ASN A 6 -12.16 -13.37 8.84
CA ASN A 6 -13.42 -12.64 8.98
C ASN A 6 -14.25 -12.75 7.69
N ASN A 7 -15.18 -13.70 7.63
CA ASN A 7 -16.27 -13.77 6.65
C ASN A 7 -17.38 -12.78 7.05
N GLN A 8 -17.04 -11.51 7.28
CA GLN A 8 -18.07 -10.48 7.35
C GLN A 8 -18.62 -10.30 5.93
N PHE A 9 -19.94 -10.40 5.76
CA PHE A 9 -20.55 -10.17 4.45
C PHE A 9 -20.23 -8.74 3.99
N ALA A 10 -19.76 -8.58 2.74
CA ALA A 10 -19.41 -7.28 2.16
C ALA A 10 -20.50 -6.19 2.36
N GLN A 11 -21.77 -6.58 2.44
CA GLN A 11 -22.90 -5.67 2.67
C GLN A 11 -22.85 -4.92 4.01
N TYR A 12 -22.13 -5.43 5.01
CA TYR A 12 -22.01 -4.80 6.32
C TYR A 12 -20.75 -3.92 6.45
N LEU A 13 -19.86 -3.94 5.45
CA LEU A 13 -18.65 -3.14 5.45
C LEU A 13 -18.90 -1.77 4.80
N PRO A 14 -18.26 -0.69 5.29
CA PRO A 14 -18.36 0.62 4.66
C PRO A 14 -17.82 0.58 3.22
N CYS A 15 -18.47 1.32 2.32
CA CYS A 15 -17.99 1.46 0.95
C CYS A 15 -16.70 2.30 0.92
N LEU A 16 -15.64 1.77 0.29
CA LEU A 16 -14.32 2.39 0.16
C LEU A 16 -14.38 3.82 -0.39
N PHE A 17 -15.27 4.07 -1.35
CA PHE A 17 -15.41 5.36 -2.01
C PHE A 17 -16.39 6.31 -1.33
N LYS A 18 -17.06 5.90 -0.23
CA LYS A 18 -18.08 6.73 0.45
C LYS A 18 -17.55 8.10 0.84
N ASN A 19 -16.36 8.13 1.46
CA ASN A 19 -15.73 9.36 1.93
C ASN A 19 -15.03 10.15 0.81
N LEU A 20 -14.97 9.61 -0.41
CA LEU A 20 -14.42 10.30 -1.59
C LEU A 20 -15.51 11.02 -2.39
N VAL A 21 -16.80 10.71 -2.17
CA VAL A 21 -17.89 11.30 -2.94
C VAL A 21 -17.90 12.82 -2.82
N GLU A 22 -17.81 13.36 -1.61
CA GLU A 22 -17.87 14.81 -1.38
C GLU A 22 -16.82 15.57 -2.21
N LYS A 23 -15.60 15.03 -2.25
CA LYS A 23 -14.49 15.63 -2.99
C LYS A 23 -14.62 15.47 -4.50
N TYR A 24 -15.14 14.33 -5.01
CA TYR A 24 -15.13 14.01 -6.44
C TYR A 24 -16.52 13.98 -7.10
N ASN A 25 -17.55 14.49 -6.41
CA ASN A 25 -18.91 14.58 -6.95
C ASN A 25 -18.96 15.44 -8.22
N HIS A 26 -18.21 16.54 -8.26
CA HIS A 26 -18.11 17.42 -9.42
C HIS A 26 -17.51 16.73 -10.67
N ILE A 27 -16.73 15.66 -10.49
CA ILE A 27 -16.15 14.84 -11.57
C ILE A 27 -17.07 13.65 -11.93
N GLY A 28 -18.17 13.48 -11.18
CA GLY A 28 -19.21 12.49 -11.44
C GLY A 28 -19.11 11.22 -10.60
N LEU A 29 -18.35 11.23 -9.50
CA LEU A 29 -18.41 10.15 -8.50
C LEU A 29 -19.71 10.28 -7.71
N SER A 30 -20.61 9.30 -7.83
CA SER A 30 -21.94 9.43 -7.22
C SER A 30 -21.96 8.99 -5.76
N ILE A 31 -22.93 9.51 -5.00
CA ILE A 31 -23.26 9.01 -3.65
C ILE A 31 -23.59 7.52 -3.69
N CYS A 32 -23.20 6.79 -2.62
CA CYS A 32 -23.62 5.41 -2.43
C CYS A 32 -25.15 5.32 -2.45
N ASP A 33 -25.70 4.24 -2.98
CA ASP A 33 -27.14 4.00 -2.89
C ASP A 33 -27.49 3.55 -1.46
N THR A 34 -28.71 3.86 -1.01
CA THR A 34 -29.23 3.52 0.32
C THR A 34 -30.19 2.32 0.29
N LYS A 35 -30.20 1.56 -0.81
CA LYS A 35 -31.13 0.42 -0.99
C LYS A 35 -30.74 -0.72 -0.05
N GLN A 36 -31.71 -1.24 0.71
CA GLN A 36 -31.51 -2.36 1.64
C GLN A 36 -30.91 -3.62 1.00
N ASN A 37 -31.17 -3.88 -0.29
CA ASN A 37 -30.70 -5.07 -1.01
C ASN A 37 -29.56 -4.77 -2.01
N GLN A 38 -28.76 -3.72 -1.76
CA GLN A 38 -27.67 -3.39 -2.67
C GLN A 38 -26.60 -4.49 -2.67
N ARG A 39 -26.17 -4.92 -3.87
CA ARG A 39 -25.04 -5.84 -4.00
C ARG A 39 -23.76 -5.12 -3.61
N ALA A 40 -23.01 -5.68 -2.68
CA ALA A 40 -21.69 -5.19 -2.28
C ALA A 40 -20.63 -6.24 -2.59
N ARG A 41 -19.46 -5.80 -3.05
CA ARG A 41 -18.31 -6.67 -3.27
C ARG A 41 -17.19 -6.31 -2.31
N HIS A 42 -16.42 -7.30 -1.87
CA HIS A 42 -15.23 -7.03 -1.05
C HIS A 42 -14.20 -6.21 -1.83
N ALA A 43 -13.60 -5.23 -1.17
CA ALA A 43 -12.54 -4.43 -1.78
C ALA A 43 -11.24 -5.25 -2.02
N THR A 44 -11.11 -6.43 -1.42
CA THR A 44 -10.02 -7.39 -1.64
C THR A 44 -10.16 -8.24 -2.91
N GLY A 45 -11.23 -8.04 -3.71
CA GLY A 45 -11.40 -8.76 -4.96
C GLY A 45 -10.26 -8.47 -5.96
N LYS A 46 -9.73 -9.49 -6.63
CA LYS A 46 -8.58 -9.33 -7.56
C LYS A 46 -8.79 -8.22 -8.61
N VAL A 47 -9.98 -8.19 -9.22
CA VAL A 47 -10.36 -7.17 -10.21
C VAL A 47 -10.41 -5.78 -9.59
N VAL A 48 -10.87 -5.67 -8.35
CA VAL A 48 -10.92 -4.42 -7.62
C VAL A 48 -9.51 -3.92 -7.34
N ILE A 49 -8.64 -4.78 -6.79
CA ILE A 49 -7.25 -4.41 -6.46
C ILE A 49 -6.51 -3.91 -7.71
N ALA A 50 -6.57 -4.65 -8.81
CA ALA A 50 -5.93 -4.26 -10.07
C ALA A 50 -6.44 -2.89 -10.56
N LYS A 51 -7.73 -2.62 -10.40
CA LYS A 51 -8.29 -1.32 -10.76
C LYS A 51 -7.86 -0.22 -9.79
N LEU A 52 -7.87 -0.46 -8.48
CA LEU A 52 -7.44 0.53 -7.47
C LEU A 52 -6.00 0.98 -7.70
N GLN A 53 -5.12 0.10 -8.19
CA GLN A 53 -3.75 0.47 -8.57
C GLN A 53 -3.71 1.57 -9.64
N SER A 54 -4.58 1.50 -10.65
CA SER A 54 -4.69 2.55 -11.68
C SER A 54 -5.18 3.91 -11.15
N PHE A 55 -5.70 3.92 -9.91
CA PHE A 55 -6.27 5.09 -9.26
C PHE A 55 -5.34 5.71 -8.21
N ILE A 56 -4.17 5.13 -7.92
CA ILE A 56 -3.25 5.59 -6.87
C ILE A 56 -2.81 7.05 -7.09
N CYS A 57 -2.54 7.45 -8.34
CA CYS A 57 -2.13 8.82 -8.65
C CYS A 57 -3.23 9.87 -8.38
N TYR A 58 -4.51 9.48 -8.45
CA TYR A 58 -5.64 10.39 -8.23
C TYR A 58 -6.18 10.34 -6.80
N PHE A 59 -5.95 9.22 -6.11
CA PHE A 59 -6.37 8.99 -4.74
C PHE A 59 -5.20 8.40 -3.92
N PRO A 60 -4.21 9.22 -3.52
CA PRO A 60 -3.05 8.73 -2.78
C PRO A 60 -3.43 8.01 -1.48
N LYS A 61 -4.58 8.38 -0.89
CA LYS A 61 -5.16 7.71 0.29
C LYS A 61 -5.45 6.22 0.07
N LEU A 62 -5.68 5.78 -1.17
CA LEU A 62 -5.86 4.37 -1.52
C LEU A 62 -4.58 3.55 -1.31
N ASN A 63 -3.40 4.16 -1.43
CA ASN A 63 -2.12 3.47 -1.22
C ASN A 63 -2.00 3.00 0.23
N TYR A 64 -2.34 3.88 1.19
CA TYR A 64 -2.33 3.57 2.62
C TYR A 64 -3.39 2.52 3.01
N LEU A 65 -4.49 2.44 2.26
CA LEU A 65 -5.58 1.52 2.54
C LEU A 65 -5.36 0.12 1.96
N GLN A 66 -4.29 -0.14 1.19
CA GLN A 66 -4.04 -1.46 0.56
C GLN A 66 -3.99 -2.59 1.60
N ASN A 67 -3.39 -2.35 2.76
CA ASN A 67 -3.27 -3.33 3.83
C ASN A 67 -4.56 -3.49 4.67
N GLN A 68 -5.56 -2.64 4.44
CA GLN A 68 -6.83 -2.59 5.18
C GLN A 68 -8.05 -2.84 4.27
N LEU A 69 -7.86 -3.25 3.01
CA LEU A 69 -8.97 -3.46 2.06
C LEU A 69 -9.99 -4.52 2.53
N ASN A 70 -9.61 -5.40 3.45
CA ASN A 70 -10.52 -6.38 4.06
C ASN A 70 -11.61 -5.74 4.95
N GLU A 71 -11.42 -4.50 5.39
CA GLU A 71 -12.39 -3.74 6.19
C GLU A 71 -13.39 -2.95 5.33
N PHE A 72 -13.26 -3.00 4.00
CA PHE A 72 -14.07 -2.22 3.09
C PHE A 72 -14.84 -3.08 2.08
N SER A 73 -15.98 -2.55 1.67
CA SER A 73 -16.72 -3.01 0.50
C SER A 73 -16.67 -2.00 -0.63
N ILE A 74 -17.16 -2.40 -1.79
CA ILE A 74 -17.52 -1.50 -2.89
C ILE A 74 -18.98 -1.75 -3.20
N CYS A 75 -19.79 -0.70 -3.07
CA CYS A 75 -21.20 -0.74 -3.41
C CYS A 75 -21.38 -0.92 -4.92
N GLU A 76 -22.50 -1.51 -5.35
CA GLU A 76 -22.81 -1.77 -6.76
C GLU A 76 -22.59 -0.56 -7.67
N LYS A 77 -23.00 0.63 -7.21
CA LYS A 77 -22.88 1.87 -7.97
C LYS A 77 -21.42 2.24 -8.23
N HIS A 78 -20.59 2.23 -7.18
CA HIS A 78 -19.15 2.50 -7.30
C HIS A 78 -18.43 1.40 -8.06
N TYR A 79 -18.85 0.15 -7.90
CA TYR A 79 -18.31 -0.95 -8.69
C TYR A 79 -18.55 -0.71 -10.18
N ASN A 80 -19.77 -0.35 -10.56
CA ASN A 80 -20.11 -0.08 -11.96
C ASN A 80 -19.40 1.18 -12.49
N GLN A 81 -19.29 2.24 -11.68
CA GLN A 81 -18.67 3.51 -12.08
C GLN A 81 -17.15 3.44 -12.19
N VAL A 82 -16.50 2.80 -11.23
CA VAL A 82 -15.04 2.85 -11.05
C VAL A 82 -14.37 1.58 -11.59
N ILE A 83 -15.02 0.42 -11.43
CA ILE A 83 -14.44 -0.88 -11.78
C ILE A 83 -14.83 -1.33 -13.19
N VAL A 84 -16.13 -1.30 -13.51
CA VAL A 84 -16.66 -1.87 -14.77
C VAL A 84 -16.52 -0.93 -15.95
N LYS A 85 -16.79 0.37 -15.78
CA LYS A 85 -16.72 1.33 -16.89
C LYS A 85 -15.26 1.54 -17.30
N ASP A 86 -14.92 1.17 -18.53
CA ASP A 86 -13.57 1.17 -19.13
C ASP A 86 -12.85 2.51 -19.02
N ASN A 87 -12.23 2.74 -17.86
CA ASN A 87 -11.43 3.92 -17.54
C ASN A 87 -12.16 5.26 -17.76
N ILE A 88 -13.49 5.27 -17.92
CA ILE A 88 -14.27 6.49 -18.18
C ILE A 88 -14.07 7.47 -17.04
N PHE A 89 -14.09 6.99 -15.80
CA PHE A 89 -13.86 7.82 -14.63
C PHE A 89 -12.41 8.36 -14.58
N ILE A 90 -11.41 7.56 -14.97
CA ILE A 90 -10.01 8.01 -15.10
C ILE A 90 -9.89 9.11 -16.17
N LYS A 91 -10.56 8.96 -17.32
CA LYS A 91 -10.58 9.99 -18.37
C LYS A 91 -11.17 11.30 -17.86
N LYS A 92 -12.25 11.24 -17.08
CA LYS A 92 -12.85 12.43 -16.45
C LYS A 92 -11.91 13.08 -15.43
N LEU A 93 -11.21 12.27 -14.62
CA LEU A 93 -10.19 12.76 -13.69
C LEU A 93 -9.09 13.52 -14.44
N ASN A 94 -8.56 12.93 -15.52
CA ASN A 94 -7.55 13.58 -16.38
C ASN A 94 -8.03 14.89 -17.01
N GLN A 95 -9.27 14.92 -17.50
CA GLN A 95 -9.86 16.14 -18.08
C GLN A 95 -10.03 17.23 -17.02
N SER A 96 -10.43 16.88 -15.79
CA SER A 96 -10.55 17.86 -14.71
C SER A 96 -9.20 18.43 -14.27
N THR A 97 -8.12 17.63 -14.30
CA THR A 97 -6.77 18.12 -14.05
C THR A 97 -6.26 19.01 -15.19
N SER A 98 -6.48 18.66 -16.46
CA SER A 98 -6.07 19.50 -17.60
C SER A 98 -6.88 20.79 -17.73
N LEU A 99 -8.17 20.80 -17.38
CA LEU A 99 -8.98 22.04 -17.41
C LEU A 99 -8.55 23.06 -16.36
N ASN A 100 -7.99 22.61 -15.25
CA ASN A 100 -7.39 23.49 -14.25
C ASN A 100 -6.05 24.07 -14.73
N GLU A 101 -5.34 23.39 -15.64
CA GLU A 101 -4.13 23.90 -16.29
C GLU A 101 -4.45 24.80 -17.51
N SER A 102 -5.57 24.57 -18.20
CA SER A 102 -5.93 25.26 -19.45
C SER A 102 -6.89 26.44 -19.31
N ASN A 103 -7.28 26.83 -18.09
CA ASN A 103 -8.12 28.03 -17.87
C ASN A 103 -7.34 29.36 -17.90
N TYR A 104 -6.03 29.33 -18.17
CA TYR A 104 -5.25 30.49 -18.61
C TYR A 104 -5.10 30.48 -20.13
N ASN A 105 -6.17 30.71 -20.87
CA ASN A 105 -6.10 31.24 -22.23
C ASN A 105 -7.51 31.50 -22.75
N ASN A 106 -7.97 32.75 -22.63
CA ASN A 106 -8.96 33.30 -23.54
C ASN A 106 -8.64 34.78 -23.80
N ASN A 107 -8.18 35.01 -25.03
CA ASN A 107 -8.32 36.20 -25.90
C ASN A 107 -7.92 37.60 -25.38
N SER A 108 -6.80 38.07 -25.93
CA SER A 108 -6.61 39.37 -26.62
C SER A 108 -7.61 40.48 -26.31
N ASP A 109 -7.20 41.47 -25.50
CA ASP A 109 -6.89 42.82 -25.98
C ASP A 109 -6.35 43.70 -24.84
N GLN A 110 -5.18 44.30 -25.09
CA GLN A 110 -4.56 45.44 -24.40
C GLN A 110 -4.80 45.61 -22.88
N ALA A 111 -3.92 45.04 -22.07
CA ALA A 111 -3.52 45.63 -20.80
C ALA A 111 -2.11 45.18 -20.44
N THR A 112 -1.20 46.15 -20.28
CA THR A 112 0.16 45.95 -19.76
C THR A 112 0.05 45.37 -18.34
N THR A 113 -0.04 44.05 -18.25
CA THR A 113 -0.11 43.37 -16.96
C THR A 113 1.32 43.07 -16.56
N ILE A 114 1.82 43.86 -15.62
CA ILE A 114 3.01 43.56 -14.85
C ILE A 114 2.80 42.14 -14.32
N ILE A 115 3.55 41.16 -14.84
CA ILE A 115 3.61 39.82 -14.25
C ILE A 115 4.42 39.99 -12.97
N VAL A 116 3.75 40.40 -11.90
CA VAL A 116 4.29 40.21 -10.56
C VAL A 116 4.15 38.71 -10.32
N SER A 117 5.25 37.97 -10.44
CA SER A 117 5.37 36.64 -9.83
C SER A 117 5.26 36.84 -8.32
N ILE A 118 4.03 36.91 -7.81
CA ILE A 118 3.76 36.80 -6.40
C ILE A 118 3.85 35.30 -6.11
N SER A 119 5.07 34.82 -5.91
CA SER A 119 5.26 33.59 -5.14
C SER A 119 4.62 33.86 -3.79
N ASP A 120 3.47 33.27 -3.53
CA ASP A 120 2.88 33.29 -2.20
C ASP A 120 3.89 32.59 -1.28
N PRO A 121 4.48 33.28 -0.30
CA PRO A 121 5.50 32.70 0.57
C PRO A 121 5.01 31.43 1.28
N GLN A 122 3.69 31.27 1.46
CA GLN A 122 3.10 30.05 2.01
C GLN A 122 3.17 28.87 1.03
N ILE A 123 3.09 29.10 -0.28
CA ILE A 123 3.20 28.04 -1.30
C ILE A 123 4.65 27.57 -1.41
N GLU A 124 5.61 28.49 -1.34
CA GLU A 124 7.04 28.18 -1.40
C GLU A 124 7.50 27.38 -0.17
N GLU A 125 7.04 27.78 1.03
CA GLU A 125 7.28 27.04 2.28
C GLU A 125 6.66 25.63 2.25
N LEU A 126 5.46 25.48 1.68
CA LEU A 126 4.83 24.16 1.50
C LEU A 126 5.58 23.28 0.50
N GLN A 127 6.12 23.86 -0.58
CA GLN A 127 6.93 23.11 -1.56
C GLN A 127 8.24 22.65 -0.95
N GLU A 128 8.90 23.48 -0.15
CA GLU A 128 10.12 23.12 0.57
C GLU A 128 9.85 22.02 1.61
N ALA A 129 8.75 22.13 2.37
CA ALA A 129 8.33 21.10 3.31
C ALA A 129 8.06 19.75 2.62
N LEU A 130 7.42 19.78 1.45
CA LEU A 130 7.10 18.57 0.67
C LEU A 130 8.36 17.91 0.11
N SER A 131 9.31 18.70 -0.40
CA SER A 131 10.63 18.22 -0.84
C SER A 131 11.42 17.59 0.31
N THR A 132 11.41 18.24 1.49
CA THR A 132 12.05 17.72 2.71
C THR A 132 11.40 16.42 3.18
N LEU A 133 10.08 16.31 3.08
CA LEU A 133 9.35 15.10 3.43
C LEU A 133 9.69 13.95 2.47
N GLN A 134 9.76 14.23 1.16
CA GLN A 134 10.11 13.24 0.14
C GLN A 134 11.53 12.71 0.32
N THR A 135 12.50 13.60 0.55
CA THR A 135 13.89 13.19 0.83
C THR A 135 14.01 12.37 2.10
N THR A 136 13.28 12.76 3.16
CA THR A 136 13.19 12.00 4.41
C THR A 136 12.58 10.62 4.19
N HIS A 137 11.49 10.53 3.43
CA HIS A 137 10.83 9.26 3.11
C HIS A 137 11.76 8.31 2.37
N SER A 138 12.42 8.77 1.30
CA SER A 138 13.40 7.94 0.57
C SER A 138 14.60 7.54 1.44
N SER A 139 15.05 8.41 2.36
CA SER A 139 16.09 8.05 3.33
C SER A 139 15.61 6.98 4.32
N GLN A 140 14.35 7.01 4.73
CA GLN A 140 13.79 5.98 5.60
C GLN A 140 13.62 4.64 4.86
N GLU A 141 13.17 4.66 3.61
CA GLU A 141 13.06 3.47 2.77
C GLU A 141 14.40 2.76 2.60
N THR A 142 15.47 3.51 2.34
CA THR A 142 16.83 2.92 2.21
C THR A 142 17.31 2.30 3.52
N LYS A 143 17.04 2.95 4.67
CA LYS A 143 17.34 2.37 6.00
C LYS A 143 16.57 1.09 6.27
N ILE A 144 15.29 1.04 5.92
CA ILE A 144 14.47 -0.18 6.07
C ILE A 144 15.05 -1.31 5.23
N ASN A 145 15.39 -1.06 3.97
CA ASN A 145 15.97 -2.07 3.10
C ASN A 145 17.31 -2.60 3.65
N GLN A 146 18.18 -1.71 4.16
CA GLN A 146 19.44 -2.14 4.78
C GLN A 146 19.21 -3.00 6.04
N LEU A 147 18.22 -2.64 6.88
CA LEU A 147 17.89 -3.43 8.06
C LEU A 147 17.35 -4.82 7.69
N VAL A 148 16.56 -4.91 6.61
CA VAL A 148 16.07 -6.20 6.10
C VAL A 148 17.22 -7.08 5.62
N GLU A 149 18.17 -6.52 4.86
CA GLU A 149 19.37 -7.26 4.43
C GLU A 149 20.21 -7.74 5.61
N ASN A 150 20.43 -6.87 6.61
CA ASN A 150 21.18 -7.23 7.81
C ASN A 150 20.48 -8.35 8.60
N LEU A 151 19.15 -8.32 8.65
CA LEU A 151 18.36 -9.36 9.32
C LEU A 151 18.47 -10.70 8.59
N ASP A 152 18.44 -10.70 7.25
CA ASP A 152 18.61 -11.91 6.44
C ASP A 152 19.99 -12.54 6.65
N GLN A 153 21.04 -11.71 6.66
CA GLN A 153 22.40 -12.16 6.96
C GLN A 153 22.51 -12.77 8.36
N ALA A 154 21.94 -12.12 9.37
CA ALA A 154 21.95 -12.62 10.75
C ALA A 154 21.18 -13.95 10.87
N TYR A 155 20.04 -14.06 10.20
CA TYR A 155 19.24 -15.28 10.16
C TYR A 155 20.01 -16.45 9.53
N ASN A 156 20.62 -16.22 8.36
CA ASN A 156 21.42 -17.23 7.68
C ASN A 156 22.61 -17.68 8.54
N PHE A 157 23.29 -16.75 9.20
CA PHE A 157 24.37 -17.07 10.13
C PHE A 157 23.92 -17.97 11.30
N VAL A 158 22.77 -17.68 11.90
CA VAL A 158 22.21 -18.50 12.99
C VAL A 158 21.87 -19.90 12.51
N ILE A 159 21.27 -20.05 11.33
CA ILE A 159 20.98 -21.37 10.74
C ILE A 159 22.25 -22.18 10.52
N ASP A 160 23.25 -21.58 9.88
CA ASP A 160 24.53 -22.25 9.62
C ASP A 160 25.22 -22.67 10.92
N SER A 161 25.18 -21.81 11.94
CA SER A 161 25.75 -22.10 13.26
C SER A 161 25.01 -23.24 13.94
N TRP A 162 23.68 -23.26 13.87
CA TRP A 162 22.86 -24.33 14.41
C TRP A 162 23.14 -25.67 13.72
N ASN A 163 23.25 -25.69 12.40
CA ASN A 163 23.62 -26.89 11.64
C ASN A 163 24.99 -27.43 12.06
N LYS A 164 25.98 -26.56 12.24
CA LYS A 164 27.32 -26.96 12.72
C LYS A 164 27.27 -27.55 14.13
N LEU A 165 26.51 -26.95 15.03
CA LEU A 165 26.32 -27.47 16.39
C LEU A 165 25.70 -28.88 16.39
N GLN A 166 24.68 -29.12 15.57
CA GLN A 166 24.06 -30.44 15.42
C GLN A 166 25.06 -31.51 14.96
N VAL A 167 25.98 -31.15 14.06
CA VAL A 167 27.05 -32.06 13.60
C VAL A 167 28.04 -32.36 14.73
N GLN A 168 28.45 -31.34 15.48
CA GLN A 168 29.36 -31.51 16.62
C GLN A 168 28.74 -32.38 17.72
N GLU A 169 27.48 -32.17 18.04
CA GLU A 169 26.76 -32.94 19.07
C GLU A 169 26.69 -34.43 18.73
N LYS A 170 26.39 -34.77 17.46
CA LYS A 170 26.46 -36.17 16.99
C LYS A 170 27.87 -36.76 17.07
N LYS A 171 28.91 -35.94 16.92
CA LYS A 171 30.30 -36.41 17.06
C LYS A 171 30.64 -36.68 18.53
N ILE A 172 30.23 -35.80 19.43
CA ILE A 172 30.41 -35.96 20.87
C ILE A 172 29.72 -37.25 21.35
N GLN A 173 28.45 -37.46 20.98
CA GLN A 173 27.71 -38.68 21.35
C GLN A 173 28.40 -39.97 20.89
N ARG A 174 29.01 -39.97 19.69
CA ARG A 174 29.78 -41.12 19.20
C ARG A 174 31.04 -41.36 20.03
N LEU A 175 31.82 -40.32 20.29
CA LEU A 175 33.04 -40.41 21.10
C LEU A 175 32.74 -40.83 22.55
N GLU A 176 31.65 -40.34 23.13
CA GLU A 176 31.19 -40.75 24.46
C GLU A 176 30.86 -42.24 24.49
N LYS A 177 30.17 -42.75 23.47
CA LYS A 177 29.89 -44.18 23.35
C LYS A 177 31.16 -45.01 23.20
N GLU A 178 32.06 -44.61 22.31
CA GLU A 178 33.36 -45.29 22.12
C GLU A 178 34.17 -45.34 23.42
N ASN A 179 34.24 -44.22 24.16
CA ASN A 179 34.91 -44.16 25.45
C ASN A 179 34.26 -45.09 26.50
N GLN A 180 32.92 -45.16 26.54
CA GLN A 180 32.21 -46.08 27.43
C GLN A 180 32.53 -47.55 27.11
N ASP A 181 32.57 -47.90 25.82
CA ASP A 181 32.88 -49.27 25.38
C ASP A 181 34.33 -49.64 25.70
N LEU A 182 35.29 -48.73 25.48
CA LEU A 182 36.69 -48.92 25.86
C LEU A 182 36.86 -49.08 27.37
N LYS A 183 36.15 -48.28 28.17
CA LYS A 183 36.19 -48.38 29.63
C LYS A 183 35.73 -49.75 30.13
N LYS A 184 34.63 -50.29 29.55
CA LYS A 184 34.16 -51.65 29.85
C LYS A 184 35.15 -52.74 29.46
N GLN A 185 35.93 -52.54 28.39
CA GLN A 185 36.98 -53.48 27.99
C GLN A 185 38.19 -53.46 28.92
N TRP A 186 38.47 -52.32 29.57
CA TRP A 186 39.57 -52.20 30.54
C TRP A 186 39.20 -52.68 31.95
N GLU A 187 37.91 -52.63 32.31
CA GLU A 187 37.40 -53.05 33.63
C GLU A 187 37.06 -54.55 33.72
N ASN A 188 37.10 -55.29 32.60
CA ASN A 188 36.99 -56.76 32.53
C ASN A 188 38.34 -57.41 32.28
#